data_AF-A0A0F8YHB6-F1
#
_entry.id   AF-A0A0F8YHB6-F1
#
_cell.length_a   1.000
_cell.length_b   1.000
_cell.length_c   1.000
_cell.angle_alpha   90.00
_cell.angle_beta   90.00
_cell.angle_gamma   90.00
#
_symmetry.space_group_name_H-M   'P 1'
#
loop_
_entity.id
_entity.type
_entity.pdbx_description
1 polymer ?
#
loop_
_entity_poly.entity_id
_entity_poly.type
_entity_poly.pdbx_seq_one_letter_code
_entity_poly.pdbx_strand_id
1 'polypeptide(L)'
;MQKIEYWLKPKKQIFRDFKKHVLDKGNIKLHRIFIDRQSDILFVAHLDTVLPPKFKQQTKNRIYATGLDDRFGCMIAYNLSEQLGADLLLTDHEESFATTAKYHDCKEYNWIAEFDRAGDDVVTYQLDNPEFRQALKEYWTLSFGTFSDISQLYTEACCMNVGIGYEKAHSEDSYVYLKTMRKQVGKFVEFFEQHK
;
A
#
# COMPACT_ATOMS: atom_id res chain seq x y z
N MET A 1 -15.07 -0.78 -7.19
CA MET A 1 -14.20 -1.41 -6.19
C MET A 1 -13.73 -2.77 -6.70
N GLN A 2 -12.43 -2.92 -6.93
CA GLN A 2 -11.83 -4.21 -7.26
C GLN A 2 -11.80 -5.10 -6.02
N LYS A 3 -12.05 -6.40 -6.22
CA LYS A 3 -12.06 -7.40 -5.15
C LYS A 3 -10.68 -8.04 -4.99
N ILE A 4 -10.43 -8.65 -3.84
CA ILE A 4 -9.14 -9.28 -3.51
C ILE A 4 -8.73 -10.36 -4.51
N GLU A 5 -9.69 -11.08 -5.10
CA GLU A 5 -9.43 -12.14 -6.08
C GLU A 5 -8.72 -11.61 -7.34
N TYR A 6 -8.91 -10.34 -7.70
CA TYR A 6 -8.15 -9.71 -8.78
C TYR A 6 -6.67 -9.58 -8.41
N TRP A 7 -6.39 -9.13 -7.19
CA TRP A 7 -5.03 -8.84 -6.74
C TRP A 7 -4.24 -10.09 -6.40
N LEU A 8 -4.92 -11.22 -6.17
CA LEU A 8 -4.30 -12.53 -6.02
C LEU A 8 -3.92 -13.20 -7.36
N LYS A 9 -4.13 -12.54 -8.50
CA LYS A 9 -3.62 -13.01 -9.80
C LYS A 9 -2.09 -13.02 -9.83
N PRO A 10 -1.46 -13.79 -10.72
CA PRO A 10 -0.03 -13.70 -10.94
C PRO A 10 0.41 -12.27 -11.27
N LYS A 11 1.50 -11.80 -10.63
CA LYS A 11 2.09 -10.47 -10.86
C LYS A 11 2.17 -10.08 -12.33
N LYS A 12 2.63 -11.01 -13.18
CA LYS A 12 2.78 -10.82 -14.64
C LYS A 12 1.46 -10.47 -15.32
N GLN A 13 0.34 -11.01 -14.84
CA GLN A 13 -0.99 -10.67 -15.33
C GLN A 13 -1.40 -9.26 -14.90
N ILE A 14 -1.10 -8.85 -13.66
CA ILE A 14 -1.40 -7.50 -13.18
C ILE A 14 -0.63 -6.46 -14.00
N PHE A 15 0.68 -6.63 -14.22
CA PHE A 15 1.45 -5.76 -15.12
C PHE A 15 0.86 -5.68 -16.54
N ARG A 16 0.35 -6.79 -17.06
CA ARG A 16 -0.30 -6.82 -18.38
C ARG A 16 -1.63 -6.05 -18.37
N ASP A 17 -2.45 -6.24 -17.34
CA ASP A 17 -3.75 -5.58 -17.18
C ASP A 17 -3.55 -4.05 -17.03
N PHE A 18 -2.45 -3.62 -16.39
CA PHE A 18 -2.05 -2.22 -16.24
C PHE A 18 -1.03 -1.73 -17.28
N LYS A 19 -0.85 -2.41 -18.43
CA LYS A 19 0.22 -2.13 -19.41
C LYS A 19 0.40 -0.66 -19.82
N LYS A 20 -0.65 0.16 -19.77
CA LYS A 20 -0.58 1.59 -20.12
C LYS A 20 0.09 2.44 -19.04
N HIS A 21 0.08 1.97 -17.80
CA HIS A 21 0.59 2.61 -16.59
C HIS A 21 1.97 2.08 -16.17
N VAL A 22 2.48 1.05 -16.83
CA VAL A 22 3.78 0.47 -16.51
C VAL A 22 4.90 1.41 -16.96
N LEU A 23 5.75 1.80 -16.01
CA LEU A 23 7.02 2.47 -16.24
C LEU A 23 8.13 1.43 -16.42
N ASP A 24 9.18 1.76 -17.17
CA ASP A 24 10.35 0.89 -17.38
C ASP A 24 10.02 -0.54 -17.87
N LYS A 25 9.03 -0.68 -18.76
CA LYS A 25 8.50 -1.95 -19.29
C LYS A 25 9.55 -2.96 -19.76
N GLY A 26 10.72 -2.49 -20.20
CA GLY A 26 11.82 -3.33 -20.70
C GLY A 26 12.75 -3.87 -19.62
N ASN A 27 12.63 -3.41 -18.37
CA ASN A 27 13.54 -3.77 -17.30
C ASN A 27 12.77 -4.22 -16.05
N ILE A 28 12.70 -5.53 -15.85
CA ILE A 28 12.00 -6.16 -14.72
C ILE A 28 12.56 -5.76 -13.34
N LYS A 29 13.77 -5.19 -13.28
CA LYS A 29 14.37 -4.69 -12.03
C LYS A 29 13.94 -3.26 -11.70
N LEU A 30 13.32 -2.55 -12.63
CA LEU A 30 12.93 -1.13 -12.50
C LEU A 30 11.41 -0.92 -12.68
N HIS A 31 10.74 -1.91 -13.28
CA HIS A 31 9.34 -1.77 -13.69
C HIS A 31 8.42 -1.53 -12.48
N ARG A 32 7.48 -0.62 -12.65
CA ARG A 32 6.49 -0.28 -11.63
C ARG A 32 5.24 0.24 -12.33
N ILE A 33 4.09 0.22 -11.66
CA ILE A 33 2.85 0.76 -12.20
C ILE A 33 2.63 2.12 -11.57
N PHE A 34 2.46 3.15 -12.40
CA PHE A 34 2.11 4.48 -11.93
C PHE A 34 0.83 4.99 -12.60
N ILE A 35 -0.15 5.36 -11.78
CA ILE A 35 -1.39 5.97 -12.22
C ILE A 35 -1.40 7.41 -11.73
N ASP A 36 -1.09 8.32 -12.65
CA ASP A 36 -1.14 9.76 -12.44
C ASP A 36 -2.60 10.24 -12.54
N ARG A 37 -3.08 10.88 -11.48
CA ARG A 37 -4.39 11.54 -11.38
C ARG A 37 -4.26 13.04 -11.18
N GLN A 38 -3.04 13.58 -11.26
CA GLN A 38 -2.72 14.97 -10.97
C GLN A 38 -3.06 15.37 -9.52
N SER A 39 -2.87 14.45 -8.57
CA SER A 39 -3.09 14.70 -7.14
C SER A 39 -1.80 15.14 -6.43
N ASP A 40 -1.92 15.91 -5.36
CA ASP A 40 -0.81 16.25 -4.46
C ASP A 40 -0.58 15.17 -3.39
N ILE A 41 -1.26 14.02 -3.50
CA ILE A 41 -1.13 12.87 -2.60
C ILE A 41 -0.84 11.60 -3.39
N LEU A 42 0.10 10.78 -2.90
CA LEU A 42 0.49 9.50 -3.47
C LEU A 42 0.17 8.32 -2.56
N PHE A 43 -0.43 7.27 -3.12
CA PHE A 43 -0.61 5.97 -2.48
C PHE A 43 0.39 4.95 -3.01
N VAL A 44 0.95 4.12 -2.12
CA VAL A 44 2.01 3.15 -2.41
C VAL A 44 1.62 1.76 -1.89
N ALA A 45 1.99 0.72 -2.64
CA ALA A 45 1.86 -0.70 -2.26
C ALA A 45 2.79 -1.55 -3.15
N HIS A 46 3.14 -2.77 -2.74
CA HIS A 46 4.03 -3.65 -3.52
C HIS A 46 3.36 -4.89 -4.10
N LEU A 47 3.84 -5.30 -5.28
CA LEU A 47 3.28 -6.39 -6.06
C LEU A 47 4.01 -7.71 -5.87
N ASP A 48 5.19 -7.77 -5.29
CA ASP A 48 5.78 -9.04 -4.89
C ASP A 48 5.17 -9.54 -3.59
N THR A 49 5.51 -10.79 -3.25
CA THR A 49 4.95 -11.50 -2.10
C THR A 49 5.94 -12.61 -1.75
N VAL A 50 6.22 -12.86 -0.47
CA VAL A 50 7.02 -14.04 -0.06
C VAL A 50 6.37 -15.36 -0.51
N LEU A 51 5.06 -15.50 -0.30
CA LEU A 51 4.30 -16.70 -0.66
C LEU A 51 3.42 -16.45 -1.89
N PRO A 52 3.27 -17.42 -2.80
CA PRO A 52 2.37 -17.29 -3.94
C PRO A 52 0.96 -16.84 -3.52
N PRO A 53 0.40 -15.76 -4.09
CA PRO A 53 -0.90 -15.27 -3.70
C PRO A 53 -2.00 -16.29 -4.01
N LYS A 54 -2.81 -16.63 -3.02
CA LYS A 54 -3.87 -17.64 -3.19
C LYS A 54 -5.00 -17.43 -2.20
N PHE A 55 -6.21 -17.29 -2.73
CA PHE A 55 -7.41 -17.26 -1.90
C PHE A 55 -7.65 -18.65 -1.30
N LYS A 56 -7.95 -18.71 0.00
CA LYS A 56 -8.27 -19.97 0.69
C LYS A 56 -9.74 -20.06 1.02
N GLN A 57 -10.25 -19.10 1.79
CA GLN A 57 -11.65 -19.09 2.21
C GLN A 57 -12.05 -17.72 2.75
N GLN A 58 -13.36 -17.47 2.81
CA GLN A 58 -13.92 -16.30 3.48
C GLN A 58 -15.00 -16.74 4.46
N THR A 59 -14.96 -16.14 5.65
CA THR A 59 -15.99 -16.26 6.68
C THR A 59 -16.72 -14.92 6.82
N LYS A 60 -17.73 -14.85 7.70
CA LYS A 60 -18.39 -13.57 8.03
C LYS A 60 -17.43 -12.49 8.52
N ASN A 61 -16.33 -12.87 9.17
CA ASN A 61 -15.45 -11.95 9.89
C ASN A 61 -14.04 -11.83 9.28
N ARG A 62 -13.62 -12.80 8.46
CA ARG A 62 -12.24 -12.90 7.97
C ARG A 62 -12.15 -13.39 6.54
N ILE A 63 -11.15 -12.91 5.82
CA ILE A 63 -10.68 -13.48 4.55
C ILE A 63 -9.36 -14.17 4.83
N TYR A 64 -9.20 -15.43 4.41
CA TYR A 64 -7.95 -16.18 4.49
C TYR A 64 -7.37 -16.31 3.09
N ALA A 65 -6.14 -15.87 2.91
CA ALA A 65 -5.39 -15.96 1.66
C ALA A 65 -3.90 -15.82 1.95
N THR A 66 -3.05 -16.43 1.13
CA THR A 66 -1.59 -16.17 1.13
C THR A 66 -1.25 -14.95 0.27
N GLY A 67 -0.09 -14.34 0.52
CA GLY A 67 0.38 -13.17 -0.21
C GLY A 67 -0.49 -11.93 0.04
N LEU A 68 -1.09 -11.82 1.23
CA LEU A 68 -1.83 -10.60 1.61
C LEU A 68 -0.90 -9.41 1.80
N ASP A 69 0.33 -9.68 2.23
CA ASP A 69 1.51 -8.82 2.13
C ASP A 69 2.12 -9.01 0.72
N ASP A 70 1.94 -8.10 -0.24
CA ASP A 70 1.10 -6.88 -0.16
C ASP A 70 -0.02 -6.81 -1.22
N ARG A 71 -0.58 -7.96 -1.62
CA ARG A 71 -1.75 -7.95 -2.51
C ARG A 71 -2.97 -7.29 -1.88
N PHE A 72 -3.06 -7.32 -0.55
CA PHE A 72 -4.15 -6.66 0.14
C PHE A 72 -3.96 -5.15 0.15
N GLY A 73 -2.76 -4.63 0.38
CA GLY A 73 -2.44 -3.21 0.26
C GLY A 73 -2.65 -2.71 -1.15
N CYS A 74 -2.20 -3.45 -2.17
CA CYS A 74 -2.49 -3.12 -3.57
C CYS A 74 -4.00 -2.91 -3.83
N MET A 75 -4.85 -3.78 -3.27
CA MET A 75 -6.30 -3.65 -3.40
C MET A 75 -6.83 -2.39 -2.70
N ILE A 76 -6.39 -2.15 -1.47
CA ILE A 76 -6.83 -1.00 -0.67
C ILE A 76 -6.35 0.30 -1.32
N ALA A 77 -5.06 0.41 -1.62
CA ALA A 77 -4.43 1.55 -2.28
C ALA A 77 -5.12 1.88 -3.61
N TYR A 78 -5.36 0.89 -4.48
CA TYR A 78 -6.03 1.12 -5.76
C TYR A 78 -7.48 1.61 -5.58
N ASN A 79 -8.25 0.96 -4.70
CA ASN A 79 -9.64 1.33 -4.47
C ASN A 79 -9.76 2.73 -3.85
N LEU A 80 -8.89 3.06 -2.90
CA LEU A 80 -8.82 4.39 -2.30
C LEU A 80 -8.35 5.44 -3.30
N SER A 81 -7.35 5.14 -4.14
CA SER A 81 -6.88 6.04 -5.20
C SER A 81 -8.02 6.37 -6.18
N GLU A 82 -8.81 5.39 -6.59
CA GLU A 82 -9.99 5.61 -7.44
C GLU A 82 -11.09 6.42 -6.72
N GLN A 83 -11.29 6.19 -5.42
CA GLN A 83 -12.32 6.88 -4.64
C GLN A 83 -11.95 8.33 -4.32
N LEU A 84 -10.70 8.57 -3.95
CA LEU A 84 -10.21 9.84 -3.38
C LEU A 84 -9.45 10.68 -4.39
N GLY A 85 -9.17 10.14 -5.58
CA GLY A 85 -8.46 10.85 -6.64
C GLY A 85 -6.95 10.94 -6.45
N ALA A 86 -6.36 10.19 -5.50
CA ALA A 86 -4.92 10.20 -5.25
C ALA A 86 -4.13 9.48 -6.35
N ASP A 87 -2.88 9.90 -6.56
CA ASP A 87 -1.95 9.19 -7.43
C ASP A 87 -1.64 7.80 -6.83
N LEU A 88 -1.31 6.82 -7.68
CA LEU A 88 -1.01 5.45 -7.23
C LEU A 88 0.30 4.94 -7.82
N LEU A 89 1.18 4.46 -6.95
CA LEU A 89 2.40 3.74 -7.29
C LEU A 89 2.29 2.30 -6.77
N LEU A 90 2.40 1.33 -7.68
CA LEU A 90 2.57 -0.08 -7.32
C LEU A 90 3.99 -0.53 -7.69
N THR A 91 4.73 -0.93 -6.68
CA THR A 91 6.16 -1.29 -6.74
C THR A 91 6.35 -2.80 -6.92
N ASP A 92 7.60 -3.23 -7.01
CA ASP A 92 8.02 -4.62 -7.05
C ASP A 92 9.36 -4.78 -6.33
N HIS A 93 9.67 -6.00 -5.91
CA HIS A 93 10.89 -6.45 -5.22
C HIS A 93 11.10 -5.88 -3.80
N GLU A 94 10.05 -5.42 -3.13
CA GLU A 94 10.10 -4.98 -1.72
C GLU A 94 10.60 -6.13 -0.81
N GLU A 95 10.04 -7.33 -0.99
CA GLU A 95 10.25 -8.53 -0.15
C GLU A 95 11.69 -9.08 -0.23
N SER A 96 12.48 -8.52 -1.15
CA SER A 96 13.89 -8.83 -1.36
C SER A 96 14.82 -7.65 -1.05
N PHE A 97 14.30 -6.61 -0.39
CA PHE A 97 14.98 -5.34 -0.10
C PHE A 97 15.50 -4.63 -1.35
N ALA A 98 14.91 -4.92 -2.52
CA ALA A 98 15.36 -4.44 -3.82
C ALA A 98 14.28 -3.59 -4.51
N THR A 99 13.43 -2.95 -3.71
CA THR A 99 12.27 -2.19 -4.17
C THR A 99 12.54 -1.30 -5.39
N THR A 100 11.59 -1.32 -6.31
CA THR A 100 11.53 -0.40 -7.45
C THR A 100 11.10 1.02 -7.09
N ALA A 101 10.62 1.26 -5.85
CA ALA A 101 10.21 2.58 -5.36
C ALA A 101 11.32 3.63 -5.56
N LYS A 102 12.58 3.25 -5.30
CA LYS A 102 13.76 4.12 -5.46
C LYS A 102 14.00 4.67 -6.86
N TYR A 103 13.32 4.12 -7.87
CA TYR A 103 13.40 4.61 -9.25
C TYR A 103 12.22 5.50 -9.63
N HIS A 104 11.22 5.66 -8.75
CA HIS A 104 10.12 6.57 -8.98
C HIS A 104 10.59 8.01 -8.76
N ASP A 105 10.33 8.84 -9.76
CA ASP A 105 10.59 10.27 -9.69
C ASP A 105 9.37 10.93 -9.05
N CYS A 106 9.46 11.21 -7.75
CA CYS A 106 8.39 11.84 -7.01
C CYS A 106 8.32 13.34 -7.36
N LYS A 107 7.15 13.81 -7.77
CA LYS A 107 6.83 15.24 -7.65
C LYS A 107 6.70 15.65 -6.18
N GLU A 108 6.54 16.94 -5.94
CA GLU A 108 6.23 17.47 -4.61
C GLU A 108 4.81 17.05 -4.19
N TYR A 109 4.74 16.01 -3.37
CA TYR A 109 3.49 15.58 -2.73
C TYR A 109 3.36 16.23 -1.35
N ASN A 110 2.13 16.54 -0.93
CA ASN A 110 1.83 16.99 0.43
C ASN A 110 2.19 15.89 1.44
N TRP A 111 1.79 14.66 1.13
CA TRP A 111 2.15 13.47 1.89
C TRP A 111 1.91 12.20 1.07
N ILE A 112 2.50 11.10 1.53
CA ILE A 112 2.47 9.79 0.90
C ILE A 112 1.98 8.75 1.90
N ALA A 113 1.11 7.85 1.43
CA ALA A 113 0.59 6.75 2.24
C ALA A 113 0.90 5.40 1.59
N GLU A 114 1.60 4.54 2.32
CA GLU A 114 1.78 3.14 2.00
C GLU A 114 0.74 2.29 2.72
N PHE A 115 0.30 1.22 2.06
CA PHE A 115 -0.69 0.29 2.59
C PHE A 115 -0.11 -1.10 2.81
N ASP A 116 1.16 -1.17 3.22
CA ASP A 116 1.93 -2.40 3.40
C ASP A 116 2.18 -2.67 4.89
N ARG A 117 1.13 -2.59 5.70
CA ARG A 117 1.25 -2.81 7.14
C ARG A 117 0.14 -3.69 7.69
N ALA A 118 0.57 -4.71 8.42
CA ALA A 118 -0.30 -5.56 9.20
C ALA A 118 -0.89 -4.79 10.40
N GLY A 119 -2.03 -5.26 10.92
CA GLY A 119 -2.64 -4.68 12.11
C GLY A 119 -3.40 -3.38 11.85
N ASP A 120 -3.37 -2.45 12.81
CA ASP A 120 -4.28 -1.30 12.85
C ASP A 120 -3.65 0.01 13.34
N ASP A 121 -2.32 0.04 13.42
CA ASP A 121 -1.48 1.17 13.79
C ASP A 121 -0.88 1.87 12.56
N VAL A 122 -0.10 2.93 12.77
CA VAL A 122 0.58 3.66 11.70
C VAL A 122 2.04 3.92 12.07
N VAL A 123 2.91 3.94 11.08
CA VAL A 123 4.35 4.22 11.27
C VAL A 123 4.83 5.26 10.29
N THR A 124 5.86 6.00 10.70
CA THR A 124 6.53 7.01 9.87
C THR A 124 8.03 6.73 9.89
N TYR A 125 8.65 6.59 8.71
CA TYR A 125 10.04 6.14 8.54
C TYR A 125 11.02 7.31 8.46
N GLN A 126 10.99 8.21 9.45
CA GLN A 126 11.81 9.44 9.50
C GLN A 126 11.45 10.51 8.45
N LEU A 127 10.52 10.22 7.54
CA LEU A 127 9.92 11.18 6.61
C LEU A 127 8.66 11.76 7.26
N ASP A 128 8.83 12.57 8.29
CA ASP A 128 7.72 13.23 8.98
C ASP A 128 8.16 14.51 9.67
N ASN A 129 7.18 15.23 10.22
CA ASN A 129 7.39 16.37 11.10
C ASN A 129 6.42 16.29 12.31
N PRO A 130 6.61 17.13 13.35
CA PRO A 130 5.76 17.12 14.55
C PRO A 130 4.27 17.34 14.25
N GLU A 131 3.94 18.22 13.31
CA GLU A 131 2.57 18.55 12.91
C GLU A 131 1.88 17.34 12.28
N PHE A 132 2.56 16.67 11.36
CA PHE A 132 2.07 15.46 10.70
C PHE A 132 1.88 14.32 11.71
N ARG A 133 2.86 14.10 12.60
CA ARG A 133 2.72 13.10 13.68
C ARG A 133 1.54 13.42 14.59
N GLN A 134 1.26 14.70 14.85
CA GLN A 134 0.12 15.09 15.66
C GLN A 134 -1.21 14.78 14.95
N ALA A 135 -1.32 15.10 13.67
CA ALA A 135 -2.48 14.75 12.85
C ALA A 135 -2.72 13.22 12.83
N LEU A 136 -1.67 12.42 12.66
CA LEU A 136 -1.80 10.95 12.67
C LEU A 136 -2.31 10.39 14.00
N LYS A 137 -1.88 10.98 15.14
CA LYS A 137 -2.27 10.52 16.49
C LYS A 137 -3.76 10.70 16.78
N GLU A 138 -4.46 11.56 16.05
CA GLU A 138 -5.91 11.73 16.18
C GLU A 138 -6.67 10.51 15.66
N TYR A 139 -6.06 9.74 14.75
CA TYR A 139 -6.68 8.61 14.08
C TYR A 139 -6.05 7.26 14.47
N TRP A 140 -4.74 7.21 14.72
CA TRP A 140 -3.99 5.97 14.91
C TRP A 140 -3.02 6.03 16.08
N THR A 141 -2.70 4.84 16.60
CA THR A 141 -1.53 4.67 17.46
C THR A 141 -0.28 4.73 16.58
N LEU A 142 0.69 5.59 16.92
CA LEU A 142 2.00 5.58 16.27
C LEU A 142 2.87 4.47 16.84
N SER A 143 3.49 3.71 15.94
CA SER A 143 4.41 2.63 16.28
C SER A 143 5.78 2.82 15.63
N PHE A 144 6.68 1.87 15.89
CA PHE A 144 7.95 1.75 15.18
C PHE A 144 7.83 0.69 14.08
N GLY A 145 8.27 1.02 12.87
CA GLY A 145 8.27 0.12 11.73
C GLY A 145 9.66 -0.46 11.43
N THR A 146 9.68 -1.51 10.63
CA THR A 146 10.86 -2.04 9.91
C THR A 146 10.85 -1.53 8.46
N PHE A 147 11.88 -1.82 7.66
CA PHE A 147 11.95 -1.44 6.23
C PHE A 147 10.60 -1.51 5.46
N SER A 148 10.40 -0.57 4.52
CA SER A 148 9.18 -0.40 3.70
C SER A 148 9.55 0.40 2.43
N ASP A 149 8.72 0.33 1.38
CA ASP A 149 8.99 1.04 0.11
C ASP A 149 9.16 2.55 0.28
N ILE A 150 8.30 3.19 1.10
CA ILE A 150 8.36 4.64 1.29
C ILE A 150 9.67 5.12 1.91
N SER A 151 10.42 4.24 2.59
CA SER A 151 11.75 4.57 3.10
C SER A 151 12.83 4.71 2.01
N GLN A 152 12.52 4.27 0.78
CA GLN A 152 13.42 4.31 -0.37
C GLN A 152 12.95 5.30 -1.44
N LEU A 153 11.82 5.97 -1.25
CA LEU A 153 11.39 7.06 -2.13
C LEU A 153 12.29 8.28 -1.92
N TYR A 154 12.69 8.91 -3.02
CA TYR A 154 13.40 10.19 -2.97
C TYR A 154 12.38 11.32 -2.94
N THR A 155 12.03 11.79 -1.73
CA THR A 155 10.99 12.79 -1.51
C THR A 155 11.24 13.57 -0.21
N GLU A 156 10.71 14.79 -0.14
CA GLU A 156 10.61 15.58 1.09
C GLU A 156 9.23 15.49 1.75
N ALA A 157 8.28 14.81 1.10
CA ALA A 157 6.92 14.64 1.61
C ALA A 157 6.92 13.83 2.91
N CYS A 158 5.95 14.13 3.78
CA CYS A 158 5.70 13.27 4.93
C CYS A 158 5.13 11.92 4.46
N CYS A 159 5.67 10.82 4.96
CA CYS A 159 5.28 9.47 4.57
C CYS A 159 4.75 8.70 5.79
N MET A 160 3.69 7.94 5.57
CA MET A 160 3.15 6.99 6.55
C MET A 160 2.89 5.62 5.92
N ASN A 161 3.04 4.55 6.70
CA ASN A 161 2.56 3.23 6.33
C ASN A 161 1.44 2.82 7.29
N VAL A 162 0.25 2.58 6.74
CA VAL A 162 -1.02 2.44 7.47
C VAL A 162 -1.40 0.97 7.60
N GLY A 163 -1.65 0.53 8.84
CA GLY A 163 -2.16 -0.80 9.13
C GLY A 163 -3.52 -1.04 8.50
N ILE A 164 -3.63 -1.99 7.57
CA ILE A 164 -4.88 -2.25 6.82
C ILE A 164 -5.64 -3.49 7.31
N GLY A 165 -5.20 -4.12 8.39
CA GLY A 165 -5.94 -5.18 9.08
C GLY A 165 -5.71 -6.60 8.55
N TYR A 166 -4.69 -6.81 7.72
CA TYR A 166 -4.15 -8.16 7.52
C TYR A 166 -3.26 -8.54 8.71
N GLU A 167 -3.10 -9.84 8.91
CA GLU A 167 -2.41 -10.44 10.05
C GLU A 167 -1.61 -11.65 9.59
N LYS A 168 -0.56 -11.97 10.36
CA LYS A 168 0.37 -13.09 10.10
C LYS A 168 0.97 -13.03 8.69
N ALA A 169 1.62 -11.91 8.36
CA ALA A 169 2.37 -11.76 7.12
C ALA A 169 3.30 -12.96 6.87
N HIS A 170 3.53 -13.28 5.59
CA HIS A 170 4.43 -14.36 5.15
C HIS A 170 4.06 -15.77 5.68
N SER A 171 2.79 -15.96 6.05
CA SER A 171 2.29 -17.23 6.58
C SER A 171 1.22 -17.84 5.68
N GLU A 172 1.15 -19.17 5.66
CA GLU A 172 0.00 -19.89 5.11
C GLU A 172 -1.30 -19.56 5.87
N ASP A 173 -1.20 -19.15 7.14
CA ASP A 173 -2.36 -18.78 7.95
C ASP A 173 -2.73 -17.30 7.85
N SER A 174 -2.15 -16.55 6.90
CA SER A 174 -2.43 -15.12 6.75
C SER A 174 -3.90 -14.86 6.48
N TYR A 175 -4.41 -13.78 7.06
CA TYR A 175 -5.81 -13.43 6.98
C TYR A 175 -6.06 -11.94 7.19
N VAL A 176 -7.21 -11.47 6.74
CA VAL A 176 -7.71 -10.11 6.98
C VAL A 176 -8.84 -10.15 7.98
N TYR A 177 -8.78 -9.33 9.03
CA TYR A 177 -9.94 -9.04 9.87
C TYR A 177 -10.84 -8.00 9.20
N LEU A 178 -12.00 -8.42 8.70
CA LEU A 178 -12.91 -7.54 7.95
C LEU A 178 -13.46 -6.35 8.76
N LYS A 179 -13.53 -6.47 10.09
CA LYS A 179 -13.92 -5.37 10.97
C LYS A 179 -12.80 -4.34 11.09
N THR A 180 -11.56 -4.82 11.27
CA THR A 180 -10.37 -3.97 11.36
C THR A 180 -10.15 -3.22 10.05
N MET A 181 -10.13 -3.92 8.92
CA MET A 181 -9.99 -3.28 7.61
C MET A 181 -11.04 -2.20 7.40
N ARG A 182 -12.33 -2.47 7.64
CA ARG A 182 -13.39 -1.46 7.44
C ARG A 182 -13.19 -0.22 8.32
N LYS A 183 -12.76 -0.43 9.57
CA LYS A 183 -12.44 0.68 10.49
C LYS A 183 -11.24 1.49 9.98
N GLN A 184 -10.19 0.83 9.51
CA GLN A 184 -8.97 1.46 9.01
C GLN A 184 -9.22 2.26 7.72
N VAL A 185 -9.95 1.68 6.77
CA VAL A 185 -10.40 2.37 5.56
C VAL A 185 -11.26 3.59 5.91
N GLY A 186 -12.21 3.46 6.84
CA GLY A 186 -13.03 4.58 7.28
C GLY A 186 -12.21 5.73 7.88
N LYS A 187 -11.32 5.42 8.83
CA LYS A 187 -10.39 6.40 9.41
C LYS A 187 -9.53 7.08 8.35
N PHE A 188 -9.02 6.31 7.40
CA PHE A 188 -8.16 6.84 6.36
C PHE A 188 -8.90 7.82 5.44
N VAL A 189 -10.15 7.50 5.07
CA VAL A 189 -10.99 8.42 4.30
C VAL A 189 -11.23 9.71 5.08
N GLU A 190 -11.57 9.62 6.36
CA GLU A 190 -11.76 10.81 7.21
C GLU A 190 -10.48 11.64 7.33
N PHE A 191 -9.31 11.00 7.51
CA PHE A 191 -8.02 11.67 7.53
C PHE A 191 -7.72 12.38 6.20
N PHE A 192 -7.91 11.68 5.07
CA PHE A 192 -7.67 12.23 3.75
C PHE A 192 -8.53 13.49 3.50
N GLU A 193 -9.81 13.44 3.86
CA GLU A 193 -10.72 14.57 3.65
C GLU A 193 -10.34 15.81 4.47
N GLN A 194 -9.74 15.63 5.64
CA GLN A 194 -9.32 16.71 6.54
C GLN A 194 -7.92 17.27 6.23
N HIS A 195 -7.06 16.49 5.59
CA HIS A 195 -5.63 16.81 5.41
C HIS A 195 -5.14 16.81 3.95
N LYS A 196 -6.05 16.99 2.98
CA LYS A 196 -5.67 17.03 1.55
C LYS A 196 -4.77 18.19 1.17
#